data_AF-A0A0C4DQ27-F1
#
_entry.id   AF-A0A0C4DQ27-F1
#
_cell.length_a   1.000
_cell.length_b   1.000
_cell.length_c   1.000
_cell.angle_alpha   90.00
_cell.angle_beta   90.00
_cell.angle_gamma   90.00
#
_symmetry.space_group_name_H-M   'P 1'
#
loop_
_entity.id
_entity.type
_entity.pdbx_description
1 polymer ?
#
loop_
_entity_poly.entity_id
_entity_poly.type
_entity_poly.pdbx_seq_one_letter_code
_entity_poly.pdbx_strand_id
1 'polypeptide(L)'
;MGPQTTLKTLAVLALSLLSPTASASRSFENRGTLDGWHGQSIDSGTRGSVQQVTNVFLKGPTALKASQTYLGTSYKGRYHAEVYRRDGYRPGETRYYGFAFRLSEDWEFTDQNYNIAQFIADFSDLGKPECDTWMPSTMVWVRGNKLRTRARWGDLSGNKCDKQTDSWDVATIERGRWHRVVLGVSWRTDGKGFVKVWLDGEQKLDKQSISTTVVDPANRQFSFRVGLYANGWHDDKGVMKGSQPFRQVWYDEIAIGSSEGEVQPGSW
;
A
#
# COMPACT_ATOMS: atom_id res chain seq x y z
N MET A 1 11.80 -60.05 -60.84
CA MET A 1 10.64 -59.28 -60.35
C MET A 1 10.74 -59.21 -58.84
N GLY A 2 11.13 -58.05 -58.30
CA GLY A 2 11.26 -57.84 -56.86
C GLY A 2 9.90 -57.62 -56.20
N PRO A 3 9.89 -57.64 -54.85
CA PRO A 3 9.34 -56.47 -54.17
C PRO A 3 10.25 -55.98 -53.04
N GLN A 4 10.39 -54.66 -53.02
CA GLN A 4 10.91 -53.87 -51.93
C GLN A 4 9.98 -53.98 -50.71
N THR A 5 10.54 -54.11 -49.52
CA THR A 5 9.85 -53.78 -48.26
C THR A 5 10.64 -52.71 -47.52
N THR A 6 9.98 -51.57 -47.41
CA THR A 6 10.44 -50.27 -46.93
C THR A 6 10.63 -50.28 -45.42
N LEU A 7 11.82 -49.92 -44.94
CA LEU A 7 12.03 -49.54 -43.55
C LEU A 7 11.29 -48.22 -43.26
N LYS A 8 10.28 -48.25 -42.38
CA LYS A 8 9.67 -47.04 -41.83
C LYS A 8 10.49 -46.58 -40.63
N THR A 9 11.34 -45.58 -40.83
CA THR A 9 12.01 -44.84 -39.76
C THR A 9 10.98 -43.91 -39.10
N LEU A 10 10.56 -44.22 -37.87
CA LEU A 10 9.85 -43.25 -37.03
C LEU A 10 10.89 -42.31 -36.39
N ALA A 11 11.00 -41.09 -36.93
CA ALA A 11 11.68 -40.00 -36.26
C ALA A 11 10.70 -39.32 -35.30
N VAL A 12 10.84 -39.59 -33.99
CA VAL A 12 10.13 -38.85 -32.96
C VAL A 12 10.89 -37.54 -32.71
N LEU A 13 10.42 -36.43 -33.28
CA LEU A 13 10.87 -35.10 -32.88
C LEU A 13 10.26 -34.76 -31.51
N ALA A 14 11.07 -34.86 -30.46
CA ALA A 14 10.75 -34.27 -29.17
C ALA A 14 10.97 -32.74 -29.26
N LEU A 15 9.91 -31.99 -29.54
CA LEU A 15 9.91 -30.54 -29.33
C LEU A 15 9.82 -30.29 -27.81
N SER A 16 10.97 -30.10 -27.17
CA SER A 16 11.03 -29.55 -25.82
C SER A 16 10.54 -28.10 -25.87
N LEU A 17 9.29 -27.89 -25.49
CA LEU A 17 8.72 -26.57 -25.18
C LEU A 17 9.50 -25.99 -23.99
N LEU A 18 10.56 -25.23 -24.28
CA LEU A 18 11.11 -24.25 -23.34
C LEU A 18 10.07 -23.15 -23.19
N SER A 19 9.09 -23.37 -22.32
CA SER A 19 8.25 -22.28 -21.82
C SER A 19 9.20 -21.30 -21.13
N PRO A 20 9.31 -20.04 -21.58
CA PRO A 20 10.02 -19.05 -20.80
C PRO A 20 9.28 -18.95 -19.46
N THR A 21 9.95 -19.36 -18.38
CA THR A 21 9.53 -18.96 -17.05
C THR A 21 9.65 -17.44 -17.07
N ALA A 22 8.54 -16.75 -17.29
CA ALA A 22 8.46 -15.34 -16.98
C ALA A 22 8.75 -15.23 -15.48
N SER A 23 10.01 -14.99 -15.12
CA SER A 23 10.37 -14.59 -13.77
C SER A 23 9.67 -13.25 -13.57
N ALA A 24 8.50 -13.28 -12.95
CA ALA A 24 7.82 -12.09 -12.52
C ALA A 24 8.75 -11.37 -11.54
N SER A 25 9.42 -10.33 -12.05
CA SER A 25 10.30 -9.48 -11.26
C SER A 25 9.44 -8.45 -10.55
N ARG A 26 9.70 -8.25 -9.26
CA ARG A 26 9.18 -7.10 -8.50
C ARG A 26 9.37 -5.82 -9.34
N SER A 27 8.29 -5.07 -9.54
CA SER A 27 8.35 -3.80 -10.27
C SER A 27 8.96 -2.69 -9.42
N PHE A 28 9.00 -2.89 -8.10
CA PHE A 28 9.69 -2.03 -7.15
C PHE A 28 10.17 -2.84 -5.95
N GLU A 29 11.37 -2.53 -5.46
CA GLU A 29 11.88 -2.97 -4.16
C GLU A 29 12.62 -1.82 -3.47
N ASN A 30 12.55 -1.77 -2.14
CA ASN A 30 13.30 -0.83 -1.32
C ASN A 30 13.64 -1.47 0.04
N ARG A 31 14.93 -1.51 0.38
CA ARG A 31 15.49 -2.11 1.61
C ARG A 31 15.69 -1.06 2.71
N GLY A 32 14.70 -0.18 2.86
CA GLY A 32 14.74 0.83 3.91
C GLY A 32 15.66 2.02 3.61
N THR A 33 15.75 2.45 2.35
CA THR A 33 16.58 3.59 1.91
C THR A 33 15.72 4.71 1.33
N LEU A 34 16.23 5.95 1.35
CA LEU A 34 15.56 7.08 0.67
C LEU A 34 15.68 7.01 -0.86
N ASP A 35 16.71 6.34 -1.36
CA ASP A 35 16.90 6.13 -2.80
C ASP A 35 15.85 5.19 -3.40
N GLY A 36 15.44 5.46 -4.64
CA GLY A 36 14.44 4.67 -5.38
C GLY A 36 12.99 5.16 -5.25
N TRP A 37 12.72 6.04 -4.27
CA TRP A 37 11.44 6.73 -4.14
C TRP A 37 11.35 7.90 -5.14
N HIS A 38 10.13 8.25 -5.57
CA HIS A 38 9.93 9.42 -6.42
C HIS A 38 9.99 10.75 -5.63
N GLY A 39 9.92 10.66 -4.31
CA GLY A 39 10.06 11.80 -3.42
C GLY A 39 9.44 11.54 -2.06
N GLN A 40 9.39 12.60 -1.27
CA GLN A 40 8.74 12.64 0.03
C GLN A 40 7.50 13.54 -0.02
N SER A 41 6.50 13.22 0.79
CA SER A 41 5.31 14.05 1.03
C SER A 41 5.29 14.40 2.52
N ILE A 42 5.78 15.59 2.85
CA ILE A 42 5.79 16.14 4.21
C ILE A 42 4.97 17.43 4.18
N ASP A 43 3.93 17.51 5.00
CA ASP A 43 3.08 18.70 5.03
C ASP A 43 3.85 19.93 5.51
N SER A 44 3.71 21.03 4.79
CA SER A 44 4.37 22.30 5.10
C SER A 44 3.96 22.81 6.49
N GLY A 45 4.93 23.32 7.25
CA GLY A 45 4.69 23.84 8.60
C GLY A 45 4.48 22.77 9.66
N THR A 46 4.60 21.47 9.32
CA THR A 46 4.62 20.38 10.31
C THR A 46 6.05 20.08 10.78
N ARG A 47 6.17 19.22 11.81
CA ARG A 47 7.46 18.64 12.25
C ARG A 47 7.59 17.19 11.78
N GLY A 48 7.06 16.91 10.58
CA GLY A 48 7.17 15.61 9.93
C GLY A 48 8.59 15.34 9.46
N SER A 49 9.02 14.08 9.52
CA SER A 49 10.29 13.66 8.90
C SER A 49 10.21 12.22 8.39
N VAL A 50 10.95 11.93 7.32
CA VAL A 50 11.26 10.56 6.92
C VAL A 50 12.77 10.46 6.72
N GLN A 51 13.41 9.59 7.49
CA GLN A 51 14.87 9.46 7.56
C GLN A 51 15.28 8.01 7.32
N GLN A 52 16.40 7.80 6.64
CA GLN A 52 17.10 6.52 6.69
C GLN A 52 17.83 6.40 8.02
N VAL A 53 17.70 5.26 8.69
CA VAL A 53 18.32 4.97 9.99
C VAL A 53 19.01 3.61 9.97
N THR A 54 20.00 3.43 10.84
CA THR A 54 20.82 2.19 10.90
C THR A 54 20.72 1.47 12.24
N ASN A 55 19.89 1.95 13.16
CA ASN A 55 19.78 1.41 14.53
C ASN A 55 18.56 0.52 14.76
N VAL A 56 17.50 0.67 13.96
CA VAL A 56 16.28 -0.14 14.02
C VAL A 56 15.90 -0.53 12.60
N PHE A 57 16.14 -1.79 12.24
CA PHE A 57 15.89 -2.35 10.90
C PHE A 57 15.35 -3.78 11.01
N LEU A 58 14.76 -4.32 9.93
CA LEU A 58 14.27 -5.70 9.91
C LEU A 58 15.34 -6.66 9.41
N LYS A 59 15.97 -6.36 8.26
CA LYS A 59 16.89 -7.31 7.59
C LYS A 59 18.20 -6.67 7.14
N GLY A 60 18.16 -5.61 6.34
CA GLY A 60 19.34 -4.88 5.88
C GLY A 60 19.90 -3.94 6.95
N PRO A 61 21.07 -3.29 6.75
CA PRO A 61 21.66 -2.39 7.74
C PRO A 61 20.91 -1.05 7.88
N THR A 62 19.77 -0.89 7.19
CA THR A 62 19.01 0.34 7.07
C THR A 62 17.51 0.09 7.16
N ALA A 63 16.78 1.08 7.67
CA ALA A 63 15.33 1.19 7.55
C ALA A 63 14.94 2.65 7.34
N LEU A 64 13.70 2.88 6.92
CA LEU A 64 13.10 4.20 6.99
C LEU A 64 12.45 4.40 8.36
N LYS A 65 12.54 5.62 8.89
CA LYS A 65 11.83 6.07 10.09
C LYS A 65 11.01 7.30 9.74
N ALA A 66 9.70 7.17 9.80
CA ALA A 66 8.78 8.30 9.69
C ALA A 66 8.39 8.80 11.09
N SER A 67 8.33 10.12 11.27
CA SER A 67 7.88 10.73 12.52
C SER A 67 6.97 11.93 12.29
N GLN A 68 6.10 12.21 13.25
CA GLN A 68 5.28 13.41 13.30
C GLN A 68 5.13 13.92 14.73
N THR A 69 4.92 15.24 14.86
CA THR A 69 4.65 15.90 16.14
C THR A 69 3.37 16.71 16.05
N TYR A 70 2.41 16.46 16.94
CA TYR A 70 1.21 17.26 17.06
C TYR A 70 1.57 18.69 17.50
N LEU A 71 1.09 19.70 16.76
CA LEU A 71 1.46 21.11 16.97
C LEU A 71 0.45 21.89 17.83
N GLY A 72 -0.54 21.20 18.41
CA GLY A 72 -1.61 21.83 19.16
C GLY A 72 -2.81 22.21 18.28
N THR A 73 -3.87 22.67 18.93
CA THR A 73 -5.18 22.93 18.31
C THR A 73 -5.20 24.16 17.40
N SER A 74 -4.17 25.01 17.45
CA SER A 74 -4.02 26.17 16.58
C SER A 74 -3.64 25.78 15.15
N TYR A 75 -2.92 24.68 14.96
CA TYR A 75 -2.59 24.16 13.64
C TYR A 75 -3.82 23.49 13.00
N LYS A 76 -4.16 23.91 11.77
CA LYS A 76 -5.36 23.45 11.04
C LYS A 76 -5.04 22.56 9.83
N GLY A 77 -3.77 22.33 9.54
CA GLY A 77 -3.34 21.49 8.43
C GLY A 77 -3.37 20.00 8.72
N ARG A 78 -2.83 19.22 7.79
CA ARG A 78 -2.66 17.76 7.90
C ARG A 78 -1.23 17.43 8.36
N TYR A 79 -0.99 16.15 8.64
CA TYR A 79 0.26 15.66 9.25
C TYR A 79 0.85 14.48 8.48
N HIS A 80 1.21 14.67 7.21
CA HIS A 80 1.93 13.66 6.41
C HIS A 80 3.44 13.69 6.69
N ALA A 81 4.03 12.50 6.75
CA ALA A 81 5.46 12.24 6.66
C ALA A 81 5.66 10.91 5.93
N GLU A 82 5.68 10.97 4.60
CA GLU A 82 5.63 9.79 3.72
C GLU A 82 6.69 9.82 2.63
N VAL A 83 7.06 8.65 2.12
CA VAL A 83 7.72 8.47 0.82
C VAL A 83 6.69 7.94 -0.18
N TYR A 84 6.88 8.25 -1.47
CA TYR A 84 5.90 7.84 -2.49
C TYR A 84 6.51 7.28 -3.77
N ARG A 85 5.78 6.33 -4.36
CA ARG A 85 5.92 5.82 -5.71
C ARG A 85 4.73 6.28 -6.53
N ARG A 86 4.97 6.96 -7.66
CA ARG A 86 3.87 7.43 -8.53
C ARG A 86 3.14 6.28 -9.21
N ASP A 87 3.78 5.13 -9.32
CA ASP A 87 3.34 3.92 -10.01
C ASP A 87 2.66 2.88 -9.11
N GLY A 88 1.79 3.34 -8.20
CA GLY A 88 1.05 2.46 -7.29
C GLY A 88 0.09 1.52 -8.01
N TYR A 89 -0.93 2.06 -8.68
CA TYR A 89 -1.83 1.29 -9.56
C TYR A 89 -2.59 2.15 -10.57
N ARG A 90 -3.16 1.50 -11.59
CA ARG A 90 -4.26 2.00 -12.42
C ARG A 90 -5.48 1.08 -12.33
N PRO A 91 -6.71 1.61 -12.44
CA PRO A 91 -7.90 0.78 -12.56
C PRO A 91 -7.75 -0.29 -13.65
N GLY A 92 -8.19 -1.51 -13.36
CA GLY A 92 -8.07 -2.69 -14.20
C GLY A 92 -6.92 -3.63 -13.82
N GLU A 93 -5.92 -3.16 -13.08
CA GLU A 93 -4.75 -3.95 -12.69
C GLU A 93 -5.01 -4.86 -11.49
N THR A 94 -4.25 -5.93 -11.36
CA THR A 94 -4.08 -6.68 -10.10
C THR A 94 -2.64 -6.59 -9.67
N ARG A 95 -2.40 -6.20 -8.41
CA ARG A 95 -1.06 -5.98 -7.86
C ARG A 95 -0.98 -6.43 -6.40
N TYR A 96 0.23 -6.75 -5.99
CA TYR A 96 0.58 -7.06 -4.61
C TYR A 96 1.59 -6.05 -4.09
N TYR A 97 1.44 -5.68 -2.81
CA TYR A 97 2.23 -4.67 -2.13
C TYR A 97 2.70 -5.25 -0.81
N GLY A 98 4.01 -5.27 -0.61
CA GLY A 98 4.65 -5.72 0.61
C GLY A 98 5.31 -4.56 1.34
N PHE A 99 5.20 -4.52 2.66
CA PHE A 99 6.03 -3.67 3.50
C PHE A 99 6.08 -4.20 4.92
N ALA A 100 7.24 -4.10 5.56
CA ALA A 100 7.33 -4.25 7.00
C ALA A 100 7.13 -2.89 7.67
N PHE A 101 6.46 -2.88 8.82
CA PHE A 101 6.37 -1.69 9.67
C PHE A 101 6.61 -2.05 11.15
N ARG A 102 7.07 -1.08 11.93
CA ARG A 102 7.22 -1.19 13.38
C ARG A 102 6.78 0.10 14.04
N LEU A 103 5.82 0.01 14.96
CA LEU A 103 5.49 1.14 15.85
C LEU A 103 6.57 1.29 16.93
N SER A 104 6.76 2.49 17.45
CA SER A 104 7.67 2.71 18.59
C SER A 104 7.31 1.83 19.79
N GLU A 105 8.30 1.48 20.62
CA GLU A 105 8.08 0.61 21.80
C GLU A 105 7.10 1.23 22.81
N ASP A 106 7.12 2.56 22.89
CA ASP A 106 6.27 3.38 23.75
C ASP A 106 4.95 3.78 23.08
N TRP A 107 4.62 3.26 21.90
CA TRP A 107 3.43 3.67 21.14
C TRP A 107 2.16 3.62 21.99
N GLU A 108 1.48 4.76 22.14
CA GLU A 108 0.21 4.84 22.87
C GLU A 108 -0.95 4.52 21.92
N PHE A 109 -1.60 3.37 22.08
CA PHE A 109 -2.79 3.06 21.30
C PHE A 109 -3.97 3.94 21.71
N THR A 110 -4.54 4.68 20.76
CA THR A 110 -5.74 5.51 20.96
C THR A 110 -6.78 5.19 19.88
N ASP A 111 -8.02 5.62 20.06
CA ASP A 111 -9.09 5.40 19.08
C ASP A 111 -9.03 6.35 17.87
N GLN A 112 -7.90 7.05 17.65
CA GLN A 112 -7.64 7.86 16.47
C GLN A 112 -6.98 7.06 15.35
N ASN A 113 -7.13 7.55 14.13
CA ASN A 113 -6.49 6.96 12.96
C ASN A 113 -5.05 7.48 12.80
N TYR A 114 -4.11 6.55 12.65
CA TYR A 114 -2.75 6.80 12.22
C TYR A 114 -2.49 5.99 10.96
N ASN A 115 -2.57 6.63 9.80
CA ASN A 115 -2.36 5.97 8.51
C ASN A 115 -0.88 5.67 8.28
N ILE A 116 -0.58 4.44 7.86
CA ILE A 116 0.78 3.92 7.68
C ILE A 116 1.11 3.57 6.22
N ALA A 117 0.09 3.39 5.38
CA ALA A 117 0.23 3.29 3.93
C ALA A 117 -1.05 3.76 3.24
N GLN A 118 -0.94 4.30 2.02
CA GLN A 118 -2.10 4.70 1.25
C GLN A 118 -1.87 4.68 -0.25
N PHE A 119 -2.98 4.66 -0.97
CA PHE A 119 -3.03 4.90 -2.40
C PHE A 119 -3.81 6.17 -2.68
N ILE A 120 -3.20 7.12 -3.36
CA ILE A 120 -3.78 8.46 -3.53
C ILE A 120 -3.44 9.05 -4.89
N ALA A 121 -4.41 9.75 -5.48
CA ALA A 121 -4.24 10.50 -6.72
C ALA A 121 -4.81 11.92 -6.58
N ASP A 122 -4.38 12.79 -7.49
CA ASP A 122 -4.89 14.15 -7.66
C ASP A 122 -6.11 14.13 -8.59
N PHE A 123 -7.20 14.71 -8.11
CA PHE A 123 -8.51 14.88 -8.73
C PHE A 123 -8.89 16.37 -8.85
N SER A 124 -7.94 17.29 -8.63
CA SER A 124 -8.17 18.74 -8.75
C SER A 124 -8.67 19.15 -10.14
N ASP A 125 -8.34 18.36 -11.17
CA ASP A 125 -8.80 18.54 -12.54
C ASP A 125 -10.30 18.29 -12.74
N LEU A 126 -10.95 17.55 -11.84
CA LEU A 126 -12.39 17.29 -11.96
C LEU A 126 -13.25 18.52 -11.70
N GLY A 127 -12.72 19.56 -11.03
CA GLY A 127 -13.46 20.80 -10.76
C GLY A 127 -14.71 20.61 -9.90
N LYS A 128 -14.78 19.54 -9.10
CA LYS A 128 -15.94 19.20 -8.26
C LYS A 128 -15.69 19.66 -6.81
N PRO A 129 -16.37 20.71 -6.31
CA PRO A 129 -16.12 21.26 -4.98
C PRO A 129 -16.34 20.26 -3.83
N GLU A 130 -17.24 19.29 -4.01
CA GLU A 130 -17.55 18.25 -3.03
C GLU A 130 -16.64 17.00 -3.11
N CYS A 131 -15.72 16.97 -4.09
CA CYS A 131 -14.62 16.02 -4.10
C CYS A 131 -13.40 16.57 -3.37
N ASP A 132 -12.71 15.67 -2.67
CA ASP A 132 -11.34 15.95 -2.25
C ASP A 132 -10.48 16.14 -3.50
N THR A 133 -9.67 17.21 -3.53
CA THR A 133 -8.71 17.42 -4.63
C THR A 133 -7.64 16.35 -4.64
N TRP A 134 -7.21 15.85 -3.48
CA TRP A 134 -6.37 14.67 -3.37
C TRP A 134 -7.15 13.59 -2.63
N MET A 135 -7.52 12.52 -3.35
CA MET A 135 -8.44 11.52 -2.81
C MET A 135 -7.74 10.18 -2.60
N PRO A 136 -7.57 9.75 -1.33
CA PRO A 136 -7.05 8.43 -1.04
C PRO A 136 -8.12 7.37 -1.26
N SER A 137 -7.77 6.33 -2.03
CA SER A 137 -8.59 5.14 -2.20
C SER A 137 -8.39 4.19 -1.02
N THR A 138 -7.55 3.17 -1.23
CA THR A 138 -7.15 2.20 -0.22
C THR A 138 -6.18 2.84 0.77
N MET A 139 -6.40 2.60 2.06
CA MET A 139 -5.58 3.09 3.16
C MET A 139 -5.34 1.92 4.11
N VAL A 140 -4.17 1.87 4.73
CA VAL A 140 -3.83 0.94 5.81
C VAL A 140 -3.44 1.76 7.02
N TRP A 141 -4.14 1.56 8.14
CA TRP A 141 -3.95 2.41 9.32
C TRP A 141 -4.07 1.64 10.63
N VAL A 142 -3.55 2.27 11.68
CA VAL A 142 -3.69 1.85 13.07
C VAL A 142 -4.83 2.63 13.71
N ARG A 143 -5.74 1.94 14.40
CA ARG A 143 -6.76 2.54 15.29
C ARG A 143 -6.96 1.61 16.49
N GLY A 144 -6.80 2.13 17.70
CA GLY A 144 -6.56 1.27 18.86
C GLY A 144 -5.36 0.38 18.59
N ASN A 145 -5.39 -0.87 19.05
CA ASN A 145 -4.39 -1.88 18.70
C ASN A 145 -4.76 -2.70 17.45
N LYS A 146 -5.61 -2.17 16.56
CA LYS A 146 -6.04 -2.86 15.35
C LYS A 146 -5.35 -2.27 14.12
N LEU A 147 -4.85 -3.16 13.27
CA LEU A 147 -4.56 -2.84 11.88
C LEU A 147 -5.87 -2.89 11.10
N ARG A 148 -6.12 -1.87 10.29
CA ARG A 148 -7.34 -1.72 9.49
C ARG A 148 -6.99 -1.38 8.06
N THR A 149 -7.89 -1.73 7.14
CA THR A 149 -7.80 -1.32 5.74
C THR A 149 -9.17 -0.94 5.20
N ARG A 150 -9.18 -0.31 4.03
CA ARG A 150 -10.42 0.05 3.32
C ARG A 150 -10.27 -0.07 1.82
N ALA A 151 -11.40 -0.15 1.13
CA ALA A 151 -11.51 0.15 -0.29
C ALA A 151 -12.39 1.38 -0.49
N ARG A 152 -12.11 2.17 -1.52
CA ARG A 152 -12.99 3.26 -1.97
C ARG A 152 -13.44 2.98 -3.38
N TRP A 153 -14.73 3.12 -3.63
CA TRP A 153 -15.34 2.89 -4.94
C TRP A 153 -16.46 3.91 -5.18
N GLY A 154 -17.05 3.89 -6.37
CA GLY A 154 -18.08 4.85 -6.81
C GLY A 154 -17.82 5.31 -8.24
N ASP A 155 -18.61 6.27 -8.71
CA ASP A 155 -18.51 6.80 -10.08
C ASP A 155 -18.26 8.30 -10.09
N LEU A 156 -17.06 8.70 -10.50
CA LEU A 156 -16.66 10.09 -10.60
C LEU A 156 -16.80 10.66 -12.02
N SER A 157 -17.48 9.96 -12.94
CA SER A 157 -17.75 10.46 -14.29
C SER A 157 -18.90 11.47 -14.36
N GLY A 158 -19.87 11.39 -13.43
CA GLY A 158 -21.01 12.32 -13.38
C GLY A 158 -20.66 13.70 -12.81
N ASN A 159 -21.66 14.53 -12.54
CA ASN A 159 -21.44 15.88 -11.97
C ASN A 159 -21.23 15.88 -10.44
N LYS A 160 -21.42 14.73 -9.78
CA LYS A 160 -21.28 14.59 -8.32
C LYS A 160 -20.00 13.86 -7.97
N CYS A 161 -19.55 14.04 -6.73
CA CYS A 161 -18.54 13.18 -6.12
C CYS A 161 -19.15 11.91 -5.50
N ASP A 162 -19.64 10.98 -6.35
CA ASP A 162 -20.18 9.72 -5.87
C ASP A 162 -19.06 8.75 -5.48
N LYS A 163 -18.89 8.59 -4.15
CA LYS A 163 -17.86 7.74 -3.57
C LYS A 163 -18.38 7.07 -2.31
N GLN A 164 -18.06 5.79 -2.17
CA GLN A 164 -18.37 4.95 -1.02
C GLN A 164 -17.08 4.35 -0.46
N THR A 165 -17.15 3.85 0.77
CA THR A 165 -15.98 3.30 1.45
C THR A 165 -16.40 2.11 2.29
N ASP A 166 -15.78 0.97 2.01
CA ASP A 166 -15.87 -0.22 2.85
C ASP A 166 -14.58 -0.33 3.65
N SER A 167 -14.71 -0.55 4.96
CA SER A 167 -13.56 -0.62 5.88
C SER A 167 -13.65 -1.87 6.75
N TRP A 168 -12.50 -2.45 7.05
CA TRP A 168 -12.41 -3.70 7.79
C TRP A 168 -11.27 -3.68 8.80
N ASP A 169 -11.50 -4.36 9.93
CA ASP A 169 -10.43 -4.76 10.84
C ASP A 169 -9.68 -5.94 10.21
N VAL A 170 -8.35 -5.85 10.22
CA VAL A 170 -7.48 -6.91 9.71
C VAL A 170 -7.07 -7.83 10.87
N ALA A 171 -6.40 -7.26 11.87
CA ALA A 171 -5.89 -8.02 13.01
C ALA A 171 -5.51 -7.09 14.18
N THR A 172 -5.24 -7.68 15.34
CA THR A 172 -4.53 -7.00 16.42
C THR A 172 -3.03 -6.91 16.09
N ILE A 173 -2.41 -5.78 16.41
CA ILE A 173 -0.97 -5.55 16.28
C ILE A 173 -0.36 -5.15 17.62
N GLU A 174 0.95 -5.32 17.74
CA GLU A 174 1.74 -4.96 18.90
C GLU A 174 2.68 -3.80 18.56
N ARG A 175 3.06 -3.06 19.60
CA ARG A 175 4.07 -2.00 19.49
C ARG A 175 5.46 -2.57 19.71
N GLY A 176 6.50 -1.89 19.22
CA GLY A 176 7.89 -2.29 19.48
C GLY A 176 8.38 -3.54 18.74
N ARG A 177 7.59 -4.12 17.84
CA ARG A 177 8.01 -5.23 16.98
C ARG A 177 7.73 -4.95 15.51
N TRP A 178 8.47 -5.65 14.64
CA TRP A 178 8.19 -5.65 13.21
C TRP A 178 6.94 -6.49 12.92
N HIS A 179 6.06 -5.91 12.13
CA HIS A 179 4.94 -6.55 11.47
C HIS A 179 5.16 -6.53 9.96
N ARG A 180 4.78 -7.60 9.27
CA ARG A 180 4.95 -7.75 7.82
C ARG A 180 3.59 -7.77 7.16
N VAL A 181 3.30 -6.78 6.33
CA VAL A 181 2.03 -6.68 5.62
C VAL A 181 2.25 -7.07 4.17
N VAL A 182 1.36 -7.93 3.66
CA VAL A 182 1.14 -8.05 2.21
C VAL A 182 -0.30 -7.70 1.92
N LEU A 183 -0.50 -6.78 0.98
CA LEU A 183 -1.80 -6.36 0.47
C LEU A 183 -1.89 -6.82 -0.99
N GLY A 184 -2.83 -7.72 -1.29
CA GLY A 184 -3.18 -8.09 -2.66
C GLY A 184 -4.47 -7.41 -3.07
N VAL A 185 -4.46 -6.67 -4.18
CA VAL A 185 -5.66 -5.94 -4.66
C VAL A 185 -5.85 -6.17 -6.15
N SER A 186 -7.06 -6.56 -6.53
CA SER A 186 -7.56 -6.42 -7.89
C SER A 186 -8.35 -5.12 -8.00
N TRP A 187 -7.78 -4.13 -8.67
CA TRP A 187 -8.26 -2.74 -8.78
C TRP A 187 -9.39 -2.66 -9.81
N ARG A 188 -10.64 -2.77 -9.36
CA ARG A 188 -11.81 -2.92 -10.21
C ARG A 188 -12.91 -1.95 -9.79
N THR A 189 -13.71 -1.53 -10.76
CA THR A 189 -14.85 -0.63 -10.58
C THR A 189 -16.19 -1.36 -10.71
N ASP A 190 -16.18 -2.64 -11.09
CA ASP A 190 -17.32 -3.41 -11.59
C ASP A 190 -17.79 -4.52 -10.64
N GLY A 191 -17.44 -4.47 -9.35
CA GLY A 191 -17.83 -5.49 -8.38
C GLY A 191 -17.08 -6.83 -8.53
N LYS A 192 -16.03 -6.89 -9.35
CA LYS A 192 -15.26 -8.14 -9.60
C LYS A 192 -13.84 -8.10 -9.02
N GLY A 193 -13.54 -7.10 -8.20
CA GLY A 193 -12.25 -6.95 -7.53
C GLY A 193 -12.18 -7.73 -6.22
N PHE A 194 -10.99 -7.67 -5.62
CA PHE A 194 -10.74 -8.24 -4.30
C PHE A 194 -9.76 -7.37 -3.51
N VAL A 195 -9.84 -7.48 -2.19
CA VAL A 195 -8.82 -7.01 -1.25
C VAL A 195 -8.44 -8.16 -0.33
N LYS A 196 -7.17 -8.56 -0.35
CA LYS A 196 -6.60 -9.58 0.53
C LYS A 196 -5.48 -8.98 1.36
N VAL A 197 -5.41 -9.34 2.63
CA VAL A 197 -4.34 -8.89 3.52
C VAL A 197 -3.75 -10.08 4.27
N TRP A 198 -2.44 -10.21 4.20
CA TRP A 198 -1.64 -11.06 5.06
C TRP A 198 -0.91 -10.19 6.07
N LEU A 199 -0.92 -10.64 7.32
CA LEU A 199 -0.12 -10.05 8.39
C LEU A 199 0.75 -11.15 8.99
N ASP A 200 2.05 -10.88 9.04
CA ASP A 200 3.06 -11.79 9.60
C ASP A 200 3.07 -13.18 8.97
N GLY A 201 2.70 -13.26 7.69
CA GLY A 201 2.67 -14.49 6.88
C GLY A 201 1.32 -15.23 6.90
N GLU A 202 0.34 -14.77 7.68
CA GLU A 202 -0.98 -15.38 7.75
C GLU A 202 -2.04 -14.52 7.07
N GLN A 203 -2.91 -15.11 6.25
CA GLN A 203 -4.01 -14.39 5.61
C GLN A 203 -5.06 -13.99 6.67
N LYS A 204 -5.22 -12.68 6.90
CA LYS A 204 -6.14 -12.13 7.91
C LYS A 204 -7.41 -11.53 7.30
N LEU A 205 -7.37 -11.15 6.03
CA LEU A 205 -8.53 -10.59 5.32
C LEU A 205 -8.61 -11.17 3.91
N ASP A 206 -9.82 -11.54 3.50
CA ASP A 206 -10.15 -11.88 2.12
C ASP A 206 -11.53 -11.35 1.77
N LYS A 207 -11.59 -10.25 1.03
CA LYS A 207 -12.82 -9.68 0.49
C LYS A 207 -12.84 -9.88 -1.01
N GLN A 208 -13.89 -10.54 -1.49
CA GLN A 208 -14.10 -10.90 -2.89
C GLN A 208 -15.34 -10.21 -3.44
N SER A 209 -15.45 -10.14 -4.75
CA SER A 209 -16.64 -9.64 -5.46
C SER A 209 -17.04 -8.23 -5.03
N ILE A 210 -16.07 -7.33 -4.93
CA ILE A 210 -16.27 -5.93 -4.55
C ILE A 210 -15.65 -4.98 -5.59
N SER A 211 -16.17 -3.75 -5.65
CA SER A 211 -15.43 -2.66 -6.30
C SER A 211 -14.36 -2.14 -5.34
N THR A 212 -13.15 -1.96 -5.84
CA THR A 212 -11.96 -1.63 -5.05
C THR A 212 -11.32 -0.30 -5.45
N THR A 213 -11.84 0.32 -6.51
CA THR A 213 -11.46 1.67 -6.93
C THR A 213 -12.65 2.40 -7.56
N VAL A 214 -12.47 3.69 -7.83
CA VAL A 214 -13.50 4.56 -8.42
C VAL A 214 -13.47 4.51 -9.94
N VAL A 215 -14.63 4.66 -10.59
CA VAL A 215 -14.70 5.01 -12.01
C VAL A 215 -14.22 6.43 -12.15
N ASP A 216 -13.25 6.62 -13.05
CA ASP A 216 -12.65 7.90 -13.35
C ASP A 216 -12.49 8.05 -14.87
N PRO A 217 -13.07 9.11 -15.48
CA PRO A 217 -12.90 9.39 -16.91
C PRO A 217 -11.44 9.45 -17.38
N ALA A 218 -10.54 9.95 -16.54
CA ALA A 218 -9.11 10.08 -16.87
C ALA A 218 -8.33 8.76 -16.71
N ASN A 219 -8.94 7.73 -16.13
CA ASN A 219 -8.30 6.47 -15.76
C ASN A 219 -6.94 6.69 -15.06
N ARG A 220 -6.91 7.62 -14.10
CA ARG A 220 -5.68 8.16 -13.53
C ARG A 220 -4.91 7.12 -12.71
N GLN A 221 -3.61 7.35 -12.61
CA GLN A 221 -2.72 6.52 -11.81
C GLN A 221 -2.72 6.99 -10.36
N PHE A 222 -2.80 6.04 -9.44
CA PHE A 222 -2.66 6.27 -8.01
C PHE A 222 -1.23 6.04 -7.58
N SER A 223 -0.70 6.96 -6.78
CA SER A 223 0.57 6.78 -6.08
C SER A 223 0.42 5.79 -4.95
N PHE A 224 1.44 4.96 -4.70
CA PHE A 224 1.58 4.17 -3.48
C PHE A 224 2.49 4.90 -2.50
N ARG A 225 2.05 5.05 -1.26
CA ARG A 225 2.80 5.74 -0.21
C ARG A 225 2.90 4.88 1.03
N VAL A 226 4.07 4.93 1.67
CA VAL A 226 4.30 4.40 3.02
C VAL A 226 4.90 5.51 3.88
N GLY A 227 4.53 5.53 5.15
CA GLY A 227 4.93 6.59 6.06
C GLY A 227 3.83 6.93 7.05
N LEU A 228 4.11 7.88 7.94
CA LEU A 228 3.16 8.25 8.99
C LEU A 228 2.31 9.44 8.54
N TYR A 229 1.02 9.20 8.30
CA TYR A 229 0.01 10.24 8.19
C TYR A 229 -0.90 10.20 9.43
N ALA A 230 -0.67 11.13 10.36
CA ALA A 230 -1.44 11.26 11.60
C ALA A 230 -2.79 11.96 11.36
N ASN A 231 -3.62 11.37 10.49
CA ASN A 231 -4.83 11.98 9.98
C ASN A 231 -5.90 12.22 11.04
N GLY A 232 -5.98 11.35 12.06
CA GLY A 232 -6.88 11.54 13.20
C GLY A 232 -6.69 12.88 13.92
N TRP A 233 -5.48 13.45 13.95
CA TRP A 233 -5.25 14.76 14.58
C TRP A 233 -5.96 15.90 13.85
N HIS A 234 -6.13 15.81 12.53
CA HIS A 234 -6.89 16.78 11.75
C HIS A 234 -8.37 16.43 11.77
N ASP A 235 -8.71 15.18 11.45
CA ASP A 235 -10.07 14.71 11.19
C ASP A 235 -10.95 14.73 12.46
N ASP A 236 -10.34 14.52 13.64
CA ASP A 236 -11.02 14.64 14.93
C ASP A 236 -11.03 16.10 15.44
N LYS A 237 -11.42 17.03 14.56
CA LYS A 237 -11.58 18.47 14.84
C LYS A 237 -10.30 19.17 15.33
N GLY A 238 -9.13 18.73 14.86
CA GLY A 238 -7.86 19.34 15.23
C GLY A 238 -7.34 18.95 16.62
N VAL A 239 -7.88 17.88 17.23
CA VAL A 239 -7.54 17.46 18.60
C VAL A 239 -6.80 16.13 18.58
N MET A 240 -5.68 16.06 19.30
CA MET A 240 -5.03 14.79 19.61
C MET A 240 -5.68 14.14 20.84
N LYS A 241 -5.92 12.84 20.76
CA LYS A 241 -6.30 12.00 21.90
C LYS A 241 -5.06 11.27 22.43
N GLY A 242 -5.05 11.03 23.74
CA GLY A 242 -3.90 10.46 24.45
C GLY A 242 -2.89 11.54 24.86
N SER A 243 -1.71 11.09 25.27
CA SER A 243 -0.62 11.91 25.81
C SER A 243 0.68 11.85 25.01
N GLN A 244 0.72 11.08 23.90
CA GLN A 244 1.91 10.95 23.03
C GLN A 244 1.83 11.84 21.76
N PRO A 245 2.28 13.12 21.81
CA PRO A 245 2.27 14.03 20.67
C PRO A 245 3.33 13.74 19.63
N PHE A 246 4.39 13.02 20.00
CA PHE A 246 5.44 12.61 19.09
C PHE A 246 5.27 11.14 18.73
N ARG A 247 5.09 10.85 17.45
CA ARG A 247 4.80 9.51 16.93
C ARG A 247 5.88 9.08 15.96
N GLN A 248 6.26 7.80 16.03
CA GLN A 248 7.28 7.21 15.17
C GLN A 248 6.85 5.85 14.64
N VAL A 249 7.12 5.62 13.37
CA VAL A 249 6.93 4.33 12.70
C VAL A 249 8.14 4.05 11.81
N TRP A 250 8.69 2.85 11.90
CA TRP A 250 9.75 2.39 11.02
C TRP A 250 9.17 1.55 9.90
N TYR A 251 9.81 1.57 8.74
CA TYR A 251 9.44 0.83 7.53
C TYR A 251 10.67 0.19 6.91
N ASP A 252 10.52 -1.04 6.43
CA ASP A 252 11.59 -1.78 5.76
C ASP A 252 10.98 -2.79 4.76
N GLU A 253 11.82 -3.36 3.90
CA GLU A 253 11.46 -4.47 3.00
C GLU A 253 10.17 -4.19 2.21
N ILE A 254 10.15 -3.06 1.49
CA ILE A 254 8.99 -2.60 0.73
C ILE A 254 9.08 -3.08 -0.72
N ALA A 255 8.00 -3.62 -1.27
CA ALA A 255 7.97 -4.10 -2.65
C ALA A 255 6.59 -3.93 -3.32
N ILE A 256 6.61 -3.86 -4.65
CA ILE A 256 5.44 -3.99 -5.52
C ILE A 256 5.69 -5.13 -6.49
N GLY A 257 4.70 -6.01 -6.66
CA GLY A 257 4.83 -7.21 -7.49
C GLY A 257 3.48 -7.69 -8.04
N SER A 258 3.54 -8.84 -8.70
CA SER A 258 2.39 -9.48 -9.37
C SER A 258 1.79 -10.63 -8.58
N SER A 259 2.49 -11.11 -7.55
CA SER A 259 2.04 -12.19 -6.67
C SER A 259 2.36 -11.91 -5.20
N GLU A 260 1.70 -12.63 -4.30
CA GLU A 260 1.93 -12.53 -2.86
C GLU A 260 3.37 -12.92 -2.48
N GLY A 261 3.86 -14.05 -3.01
CA GLY A 261 5.21 -14.53 -2.72
C GLY A 261 6.33 -13.58 -3.16
N GLU A 262 6.12 -12.80 -4.24
CA GLU A 262 7.11 -11.80 -4.70
C GLU A 262 7.33 -10.66 -3.72
N VAL A 263 6.33 -10.31 -2.91
CA VAL A 263 6.37 -9.10 -2.08
C VAL A 263 6.46 -9.40 -0.59
N GLN A 264 6.66 -10.65 -0.19
CA GLN A 264 6.78 -11.01 1.23
C GLN A 264 7.96 -10.28 1.91
N PRO A 265 7.72 -9.36 2.87
CA PRO A 265 8.79 -8.60 3.51
C PRO A 265 9.75 -9.53 4.28
N GLY A 266 11.06 -9.35 4.06
CA GLY A 266 12.11 -10.15 4.67
C GLY A 266 12.46 -11.45 3.94
N SER A 267 11.79 -11.78 2.84
CA SER A 267 12.09 -12.98 2.04
C SER A 267 13.26 -12.82 1.05
N TRP A 268 13.76 -11.60 0.82
CA TRP A 268 14.74 -11.27 -0.24
C TRP A 268 15.88 -10.34 0.22
#